data_AF-A0A1G2BLT4-F1
#
_entry.id   AF-A0A1G2BLT4-F1
#
_cell.length_a   1.000
_cell.length_b   1.000
_cell.length_c   1.000
_cell.angle_alpha   90.00
_cell.angle_beta   90.00
_cell.angle_gamma   90.00
#
_symmetry.space_group_name_H-M   'P 1'
#
loop_
_entity.id
_entity.type
_entity.pdbx_description
1 polymer ?
#
loop_
_entity_poly.entity_id
_entity_poly.type
_entity_poly.pdbx_seq_one_letter_code
_entity_poly.pdbx_strand_id
1 'polypeptide(L)'
;MPIEITAGVVAVYDDGTEVVAAASTRSTFRFTATLIIGSHGTEVTELQRVLSRLGYYTYPSITGYFGNYTRSGVIAFQKAHGIAQVGYVGPATRAALNAL
;
A
#
# COMPACT_ATOMS: atom_id res chain seq x y z
N MET A 1 -16.41 -14.19 -21.94
CA MET A 1 -15.68 -12.92 -22.17
C MET A 1 -14.69 -12.73 -21.02
N PRO A 2 -13.37 -12.76 -21.26
CA PRO A 2 -12.37 -12.31 -20.30
C PRO A 2 -11.84 -10.92 -20.71
N ILE A 3 -11.78 -9.97 -19.78
CA ILE A 3 -10.94 -8.78 -19.96
C ILE A 3 -9.64 -8.99 -19.18
N GLU A 4 -8.58 -9.28 -19.92
CA GLU A 4 -7.21 -9.21 -19.43
C GLU A 4 -6.85 -7.72 -19.31
N ILE A 5 -6.54 -7.26 -18.10
CA ILE A 5 -5.77 -6.03 -17.93
C ILE A 5 -4.53 -6.40 -17.15
N THR A 6 -3.49 -6.70 -17.92
CA THR A 6 -2.08 -6.57 -17.57
C THR A 6 -1.85 -5.22 -16.90
N ALA A 7 -1.48 -5.23 -15.62
CA ALA A 7 -0.93 -4.06 -14.94
C ALA A 7 0.31 -4.46 -14.13
N GLY A 8 1.24 -5.14 -14.81
CA GLY A 8 2.64 -5.18 -14.40
C GLY A 8 3.37 -4.00 -15.04
N VAL A 9 3.19 -2.79 -14.51
CA VAL A 9 4.12 -1.69 -14.79
C VAL A 9 4.97 -1.48 -13.54
N VAL A 10 6.13 -2.11 -13.55
CA VAL A 10 7.17 -1.95 -12.55
C VAL A 10 7.83 -0.60 -12.80
N ALA A 11 7.41 0.43 -12.06
CA ALA A 11 8.21 1.64 -11.95
C ALA A 11 9.34 1.35 -10.95
N VAL A 12 10.44 0.82 -11.49
CA VAL A 12 11.75 0.81 -10.84
C VAL A 12 12.15 2.25 -10.55
N TYR A 13 12.39 2.57 -9.27
CA TYR A 13 13.09 3.78 -8.87
C TYR A 13 14.46 3.42 -8.30
N ASP A 14 15.44 4.05 -8.92
CA ASP A 14 16.88 4.01 -8.78
C ASP A 14 17.32 4.54 -7.40
N ASP A 15 17.71 3.66 -6.49
CA ASP A 15 18.73 3.95 -5.47
C ASP A 15 19.28 2.60 -4.97
N GLY A 16 20.44 2.24 -5.51
CA GLY A 16 21.07 0.94 -5.31
C GLY A 16 21.54 0.68 -3.87
N THR A 17 21.88 -0.59 -3.61
CA THR A 17 22.37 -1.19 -2.35
C THR A 17 21.23 -1.57 -1.37
N GLU A 18 21.10 -2.80 -0.86
CA GLU A 18 22.07 -3.85 -0.56
C GLU A 18 21.55 -5.27 -0.84
N VAL A 19 22.52 -6.16 -1.05
CA VAL A 19 22.44 -7.61 -1.22
C VAL A 19 22.06 -8.31 0.10
N VAL A 20 21.12 -9.26 0.10
CA VAL A 20 21.16 -10.53 0.88
C VAL A 20 19.94 -11.42 0.57
N ALA A 21 20.19 -12.73 0.61
CA ALA A 21 19.36 -13.85 0.18
C ALA A 21 18.04 -14.04 0.96
N ALA A 22 16.93 -13.96 0.24
CA ALA A 22 15.71 -14.79 0.33
C ALA A 22 14.67 -14.07 -0.54
N ALA A 23 14.28 -14.67 -1.66
CA ALA A 23 13.32 -14.09 -2.58
C ALA A 23 11.92 -14.05 -1.95
N SER A 24 11.66 -13.04 -1.10
CA SER A 24 10.31 -12.58 -0.82
C SER A 24 9.97 -11.52 -1.85
N THR A 25 8.88 -11.76 -2.57
CA THR A 25 8.25 -10.88 -3.55
C THR A 25 7.98 -9.51 -2.94
N ARG A 26 8.99 -8.63 -2.87
CA ARG A 26 8.79 -7.26 -2.36
C ARG A 26 7.90 -6.51 -3.32
N SER A 27 6.96 -5.77 -2.76
CA SER A 27 6.07 -4.89 -3.51
C SER A 27 6.92 -3.99 -4.38
N THR A 28 6.56 -3.90 -5.66
CA THR A 28 7.28 -3.06 -6.63
C THR A 28 7.24 -1.58 -6.26
N PHE A 29 6.32 -1.20 -5.36
CA PHE A 29 6.19 0.14 -4.82
C PHE A 29 6.71 0.20 -3.37
N ARG A 30 7.63 1.13 -3.10
CA ARG A 30 8.14 1.37 -1.74
C ARG A 30 7.46 2.59 -1.13
N PHE A 31 6.78 2.38 -0.02
CA PHE A 31 6.22 3.46 0.79
C PHE A 31 7.33 4.12 1.63
N THR A 32 7.66 5.36 1.31
CA THR A 32 8.73 6.13 1.96
C THR A 32 8.20 7.26 2.85
N ALA A 33 6.98 7.72 2.60
CA ALA A 33 6.33 8.76 3.41
C ALA A 33 5.32 8.18 4.41
N THR A 34 5.08 8.94 5.47
CA THR A 34 3.98 8.67 6.39
C THR A 34 2.69 9.19 5.79
N LEU A 35 1.71 8.30 5.55
CA LEU A 35 0.41 8.68 4.99
C LEU A 35 -0.60 8.84 6.13
N ILE A 36 -1.20 10.02 6.24
CA ILE A 36 -2.20 10.38 7.25
C ILE A 36 -3.47 10.88 6.56
N ILE A 37 -4.54 11.11 7.33
CA ILE A 37 -5.74 11.77 6.80
C ILE A 37 -5.34 13.12 6.18
N GLY A 38 -5.76 13.35 4.93
CA GLY A 38 -5.39 14.54 4.16
C GLY A 38 -4.18 14.36 3.24
N SER A 39 -3.37 13.31 3.43
CA SER A 39 -2.30 12.96 2.48
C SER A 39 -2.88 12.64 1.12
N HIS A 40 -2.16 13.01 0.06
CA HIS A 40 -2.54 12.73 -1.30
C HIS A 40 -1.30 12.46 -2.16
N GLY A 41 -1.48 11.75 -3.26
CA GLY A 41 -0.41 11.45 -4.22
C GLY A 41 -0.34 9.98 -4.59
N THR A 42 0.72 9.62 -5.30
CA THR A 42 0.94 8.27 -5.84
C THR A 42 1.04 7.21 -4.75
N GLU A 43 1.65 7.53 -3.60
CA GLU A 43 1.71 6.59 -2.46
C GLU A 43 0.31 6.26 -1.92
N VAL A 44 -0.61 7.22 -1.87
CA VAL A 44 -1.98 6.95 -1.43
C VAL A 44 -2.75 6.14 -2.46
N THR A 45 -2.54 6.41 -3.75
CA THR A 45 -3.10 5.64 -4.86
C THR A 45 -2.71 4.17 -4.77
N GLU A 46 -1.42 3.89 -4.57
CA GLU A 46 -0.91 2.53 -4.44
C GLU A 46 -1.40 1.86 -3.14
N LEU A 47 -1.46 2.60 -2.03
CA LEU A 47 -2.07 2.09 -0.79
C LEU A 47 -3.52 1.66 -1.02
N GLN A 48 -4.34 2.51 -1.65
CA GLN A 48 -5.73 2.20 -1.95
C GLN A 48 -5.85 0.99 -2.88
N ARG A 49 -4.95 0.85 -3.85
CA ARG A 49 -4.87 -0.31 -4.74
C ARG A 49 -4.60 -1.61 -3.96
N VAL A 50 -3.63 -1.59 -3.07
CA VAL A 50 -3.29 -2.73 -2.20
C VAL A 50 -4.47 -3.06 -1.29
N LEU A 51 -5.04 -2.08 -0.61
CA LEU A 51 -6.22 -2.27 0.25
C LEU A 51 -7.42 -2.82 -0.52
N SER A 52 -7.63 -2.36 -1.76
CA SER A 52 -8.68 -2.88 -2.65
C SER A 52 -8.42 -4.33 -3.05
N ARG A 53 -7.16 -4.68 -3.37
CA ARG A 53 -6.77 -6.06 -3.69
C ARG A 53 -6.95 -7.01 -2.51
N LEU A 54 -6.72 -6.51 -1.30
CA LEU A 54 -6.92 -7.25 -0.06
C LEU A 54 -8.39 -7.30 0.39
N GLY A 55 -9.29 -6.55 -0.27
CA GLY A 55 -10.71 -6.49 0.10
C GLY A 55 -11.03 -5.62 1.32
N TYR A 56 -10.08 -4.80 1.78
CA TYR A 56 -10.26 -3.88 2.92
C TYR A 56 -10.73 -2.49 2.49
N TYR A 57 -10.72 -2.18 1.20
CA TYR A 57 -11.17 -0.89 0.67
C TYR A 57 -12.61 -0.98 0.16
N THR A 58 -13.54 -0.35 0.88
CA THR A 58 -14.97 -0.35 0.53
C THR A 58 -15.34 0.69 -0.53
N TYR A 59 -14.45 1.64 -0.81
CA TYR A 59 -14.75 2.72 -1.72
C TYR A 59 -14.45 2.29 -3.17
N PRO A 60 -15.34 2.56 -4.14
CA PRO A 60 -15.26 1.99 -5.47
C PRO A 60 -14.16 2.59 -6.37
N SER A 61 -13.50 3.68 -5.94
CA SER A 61 -12.51 4.38 -6.76
C SER A 61 -11.23 4.73 -6.01
N ILE A 62 -10.10 4.62 -6.70
CA ILE A 62 -8.81 5.07 -6.18
C ILE A 62 -8.72 6.56 -6.45
N THR A 63 -8.90 7.36 -5.39
CA THR A 63 -8.88 8.83 -5.48
C THR A 63 -7.48 9.40 -5.35
N GLY A 64 -6.53 8.62 -4.85
CA GLY A 64 -5.20 9.12 -4.46
C GLY A 64 -5.27 10.07 -3.26
N TYR A 65 -6.39 10.10 -2.53
CA TYR A 65 -6.61 10.93 -1.34
C TYR A 65 -6.91 10.07 -0.11
N PHE A 66 -6.19 10.34 0.97
CA PHE A 66 -6.31 9.60 2.22
C PHE A 66 -7.47 10.18 3.03
N GLY A 67 -8.66 9.65 2.79
CA GLY A 67 -9.87 9.99 3.53
C GLY A 67 -10.24 8.96 4.61
N ASN A 68 -11.46 9.08 5.14
CA ASN A 68 -11.97 8.19 6.17
C ASN A 68 -12.15 6.73 5.68
N TYR A 69 -12.46 6.53 4.40
CA TYR A 69 -12.55 5.20 3.79
C TYR A 69 -11.18 4.52 3.72
N THR A 70 -10.16 5.23 3.24
CA THR A 70 -8.77 4.75 3.22
C THR A 70 -8.30 4.42 4.64
N ARG A 71 -8.55 5.31 5.60
CA ARG A 71 -8.24 5.08 7.02
C ARG A 71 -8.87 3.79 7.55
N SER A 72 -10.15 3.55 7.25
CA SER A 72 -10.84 2.34 7.70
C SER A 72 -10.21 1.08 7.11
N GLY A 73 -9.81 1.11 5.83
CA GLY A 73 -9.07 0.02 5.21
C GLY A 73 -7.68 -0.19 5.83
N VAL A 74 -6.96 0.90 6.13
CA VAL A 74 -5.67 0.83 6.84
C VAL A 74 -5.82 0.23 8.23
N ILE A 75 -6.88 0.58 8.97
CA ILE A 75 -7.16 -0.01 10.28
C ILE A 75 -7.40 -1.52 10.16
N ALA A 76 -8.19 -1.95 9.17
CA ALA A 76 -8.43 -3.37 8.93
C ALA A 76 -7.14 -4.12 8.56
N PHE A 77 -6.31 -3.54 7.70
CA PHE A 77 -4.99 -4.06 7.37
C PHE A 77 -4.08 -4.15 8.61
N GLN A 78 -3.98 -3.08 9.40
CA GLN A 78 -3.20 -3.06 10.63
C GLN A 78 -3.68 -4.13 11.61
N LYS A 79 -5.00 -4.29 11.77
CA LYS A 79 -5.60 -5.35 12.59
C LYS A 79 -5.22 -6.75 12.09
N ALA A 80 -5.26 -6.98 10.78
CA ALA A 80 -4.91 -8.27 10.18
C ALA A 80 -3.43 -8.61 10.37
N HIS A 81 -2.55 -7.61 10.38
CA HIS A 81 -1.10 -7.77 10.54
C HIS A 81 -0.61 -7.61 11.99
N GLY A 82 -1.51 -7.45 12.98
CA GLY A 82 -1.14 -7.29 14.39
C GLY A 82 -0.43 -5.96 14.71
N ILE A 83 -0.62 -4.94 13.87
CA ILE A 83 -0.07 -3.59 14.04
C ILE A 83 -1.08 -2.74 14.81
N ALA A 84 -0.59 -1.75 15.56
CA ALA A 84 -1.45 -0.76 16.20
C ALA A 84 -2.40 -0.11 15.18
N GLN A 85 -3.71 -0.17 15.45
CA GLN A 85 -4.81 0.31 14.62
C GLN A 85 -4.93 1.83 14.64
N VAL A 86 -3.82 2.51 14.40
CA VAL A 86 -3.72 3.97 14.46
C VAL A 86 -4.43 4.64 13.28
N GLY A 87 -4.62 3.91 12.17
CA GLY A 87 -5.32 4.40 10.98
C GLY A 87 -4.53 5.39 10.14
N TYR A 88 -3.22 5.47 10.36
CA TYR A 88 -2.24 6.12 9.47
C TYR A 88 -1.10 5.16 9.13
N VAL A 89 -0.44 5.38 8.01
CA VAL A 89 0.65 4.55 7.50
C VAL A 89 1.97 5.06 8.08
N GLY A 90 2.32 4.59 9.28
CA GLY A 90 3.60 4.84 9.91
C GLY A 90 4.69 3.83 9.52
N PRO A 91 5.89 3.90 10.11
CA PRO A 91 7.02 3.02 9.78
C PRO A 91 6.68 1.52 9.85
N ALA A 92 5.94 1.09 10.87
CA ALA A 92 5.52 -0.31 11.02
C ALA A 92 4.56 -0.75 9.90
N THR A 93 3.57 0.07 9.56
CA THR A 93 2.63 -0.22 8.46
C THR A 93 3.34 -0.19 7.11
N ARG A 94 4.28 0.75 6.91
CA ARG A 94 5.12 0.82 5.70
C ARG A 94 5.99 -0.42 5.55
N ALA A 95 6.61 -0.89 6.62
CA ALA A 95 7.40 -2.11 6.59
C ALA A 95 6.54 -3.33 6.19
N ALA A 96 5.34 -3.45 6.76
CA ALA A 96 4.39 -4.49 6.37
C ALA A 96 3.94 -4.36 4.90
N LEU A 97 3.64 -3.14 4.45
CA LEU A 97 3.25 -2.88 3.07
C LEU A 97 4.38 -3.17 2.09
N ASN A 98 5.64 -2.79 2.38
CA ASN A 98 6.82 -3.04 1.55
C ASN A 98 7.24 -4.52 1.52
N ALA A 99 6.71 -5.34 2.43
CA ALA A 99 7.00 -6.76 2.54
C ALA A 99 5.97 -7.66 1.82
N LEU A 100 4.89 -7.08 1.28
CA LEU A 100 3.88 -7.77 0.47
C LEU A 100 4.36 -8.04 -0.95
#